data_AF-A0A537JBB7-F1
#
_entry.id   AF-A0A537JBB7-F1
#
_cell.length_a   1.000
_cell.length_b   1.000
_cell.length_c   1.000
_cell.angle_alpha   90.00
_cell.angle_beta   90.00
_cell.angle_gamma   90.00
#
_symmetry.space_group_name_H-M   'P 1'
#
loop_
_entity.id
_entity.type
_entity.pdbx_description
1 polymer ?
#
loop_
_entity_poly.entity_id
_entity_poly.type
_entity_poly.pdbx_seq_one_letter_code
_entity_poly.pdbx_strand_id
1 'polypeptide(L)'
;MPFRLIDSSVWIAYLRPKPDPRIVEAVRRALAAGEAAIAAPIVIEVLSGIRDSREYVAREADFRAIPRLDTGGEASYIAARIG
;
A
#
# COMPACT_ATOMS: atom_id res chain seq x y z
N MET A 1 -1.03 -8.18 17.10
CA MET A 1 -1.93 -7.06 16.76
C MET A 1 -2.43 -7.29 15.34
N PRO A 2 -3.71 -7.04 15.01
CA PRO A 2 -4.22 -7.28 13.66
C PRO A 2 -3.64 -6.26 12.68
N PHE A 3 -2.95 -6.74 11.65
CA PHE A 3 -2.55 -5.90 10.53
C PHE A 3 -3.75 -5.59 9.64
N ARG A 4 -3.79 -4.37 9.09
CA ARG A 4 -4.69 -3.92 8.04
C ARG A 4 -3.91 -3.85 6.74
N LEU A 5 -4.31 -4.66 5.77
CA LEU A 5 -3.81 -4.54 4.40
C LEU A 5 -4.46 -3.29 3.78
N ILE A 6 -3.65 -2.26 3.54
CA ILE A 6 -4.13 -1.02 2.92
C ILE A 6 -4.05 -1.18 1.40
N ASP A 7 -5.21 -1.18 0.75
CA ASP A 7 -5.35 -1.34 -0.70
C ASP A 7 -4.65 -0.25 -1.51
N SER A 8 -4.26 -0.58 -2.75
CA SER A 8 -3.57 0.35 -3.67
C SER A 8 -4.39 1.60 -3.95
N SER A 9 -5.72 1.51 -4.06
CA SER A 9 -6.58 2.68 -4.29
C SER A 9 -6.50 3.71 -3.16
N VAL A 10 -6.35 3.24 -1.92
CA VAL A 10 -6.19 4.09 -0.73
C VAL A 10 -4.83 4.76 -0.74
N TRP A 11 -3.75 4.02 -1.05
CA TRP A 11 -2.42 4.59 -1.20
C TRP A 11 -2.35 5.63 -2.32
N ILE A 12 -2.93 5.32 -3.48
CA ILE A 12 -3.00 6.26 -4.61
C ILE A 12 -3.74 7.51 -4.18
N ALA A 13 -4.89 7.39 -3.51
CA ALA A 13 -5.63 8.55 -3.00
C ALA A 13 -4.86 9.36 -1.95
N TYR A 14 -4.12 8.69 -1.06
CA TYR A 14 -3.25 9.30 -0.05
C TYR A 14 -2.10 10.11 -0.67
N LEU A 15 -1.53 9.63 -1.78
CA LEU A 15 -0.36 10.24 -2.44
C LEU A 15 -0.71 11.35 -3.44
N ARG A 16 -2.00 11.60 -3.72
CA ARG A 16 -2.38 12.68 -4.64
C ARG A 16 -1.93 14.05 -4.12
N PRO A 17 -1.67 15.04 -5.00
CA PRO A 17 -1.32 16.40 -4.58
C PRO A 17 -2.34 17.08 -3.66
N LYS A 18 -3.62 16.67 -3.72
CA LYS A 18 -4.72 17.15 -2.89
C LYS A 18 -5.53 15.95 -2.38
N PRO A 19 -5.04 15.21 -1.38
CA PRO A 19 -5.71 14.00 -0.89
C PRO A 19 -6.92 14.39 -0.01
N ASP A 20 -7.92 13.52 0.09
CA ASP A 20 -9.01 13.70 1.07
C ASP A 20 -8.41 13.62 2.49
N PRO A 21 -8.63 14.63 3.36
CA PRO A 21 -8.09 14.64 4.72
C PRO A 21 -8.46 13.39 5.54
N ARG A 22 -9.60 12.77 5.29
CA ARG A 22 -10.04 11.55 5.97
C ARG A 22 -9.17 10.36 5.61
N ILE A 23 -8.73 10.27 4.36
CA ILE A 23 -7.79 9.23 3.89
C ILE A 23 -6.43 9.46 4.52
N VAL A 24 -5.96 10.71 4.56
CA VAL A 24 -4.69 11.07 5.21
C VAL A 24 -4.67 10.67 6.69
N GLU A 25 -5.72 11.02 7.44
CA GLU A 25 -5.83 10.67 8.85
C GLU A 25 -5.88 9.15 9.06
N ALA A 26 -6.67 8.43 8.26
CA ALA A 26 -6.80 6.97 8.39
C ALA A 26 -5.48 6.25 8.13
N VAL A 27 -4.76 6.63 7.06
CA VAL A 27 -3.46 6.04 6.71
C VAL A 27 -2.41 6.36 7.77
N ARG A 28 -2.32 7.62 8.21
CA ARG A 28 -1.36 8.03 9.25
C ARG A 28 -1.62 7.34 10.58
N ARG A 29 -2.88 7.17 10.97
CA ARG A 29 -3.23 6.43 12.19
C ARG A 29 -2.81 4.98 12.11
N ALA A 30 -3.05 4.31 10.98
CA ALA A 30 -2.65 2.92 10.78
C ALA A 30 -1.12 2.75 10.78
N LEU A 31 -0.38 3.68 10.15
CA LEU A 31 1.08 3.70 10.18
C LEU A 31 1.62 3.92 11.59
N ALA A 32 1.10 4.92 12.31
CA ALA A 32 1.55 5.25 13.68
C ALA A 32 1.26 4.13 14.69
N ALA A 33 0.18 3.37 14.48
CA ALA A 33 -0.17 2.22 15.31
C ALA A 33 0.62 0.95 14.96
N GLY A 34 1.45 0.96 13.89
CA GLY A 34 2.11 -0.25 13.39
C GLY A 34 1.12 -1.29 12.83
N GLU A 35 -0.07 -0.84 12.44
CA GLU A 35 -1.16 -1.69 11.95
C GLU A 35 -1.19 -1.77 10.42
N ALA A 36 -0.42 -0.96 9.70
CA ALA A 36 -0.38 -1.00 8.23
C ALA A 36 0.44 -2.19 7.72
N ALA A 37 -0.10 -2.89 6.72
CA ALA A 37 0.64 -3.88 5.95
C ALA A 37 0.43 -3.68 4.45
N ILE A 38 1.39 -4.18 3.66
CA ILE A 38 1.38 -4.15 2.19
C ILE A 38 1.53 -5.56 1.60
N ALA A 39 1.15 -5.71 0.33
CA ALA A 39 1.32 -6.92 -0.46
C ALA A 39 1.97 -6.61 -1.81
N ALA A 40 2.55 -7.61 -2.47
CA ALA A 40 3.27 -7.41 -3.72
C ALA A 40 2.44 -6.71 -4.82
N PRO A 41 1.17 -7.08 -5.07
CA PRO A 41 0.35 -6.41 -6.08
C PRO A 41 0.14 -4.91 -5.78
N ILE A 42 -0.07 -4.58 -4.51
CA ILE A 42 -0.28 -3.19 -4.05
C ILE A 42 0.96 -2.33 -4.34
N VAL A 43 2.15 -2.86 -4.04
CA VAL A 43 3.42 -2.15 -4.31
C VAL A 43 3.60 -1.91 -5.81
N ILE A 44 3.33 -2.94 -6.63
CA ILE A 44 3.44 -2.85 -8.10
C ILE A 44 2.49 -1.76 -8.62
N GLU A 45 1.22 -1.80 -8.23
CA GLU A 45 0.20 -0.84 -8.69
C GLU A 45 0.54 0.60 -8.29
N VAL A 46 0.95 0.83 -7.05
CA VAL A 46 1.26 2.18 -6.56
C VAL A 46 2.53 2.72 -7.22
N LEU A 47 3.63 1.97 -7.18
CA LEU A 47 4.92 2.47 -7.66
C LEU A 47 4.97 2.58 -9.19
N SER A 48 4.31 1.68 -9.92
CA SER A 48 4.24 1.76 -11.39
C SER A 48 3.47 2.99 -11.90
N GLY A 49 2.58 3.54 -11.08
CA GLY A 49 1.85 4.78 -11.38
C GLY A 49 2.68 6.06 -11.24
N ILE A 50 3.85 6.02 -10.58
CA ILE A 50 4.68 7.19 -10.31
C ILE A 50 5.62 7.45 -11.50
N ARG A 51 5.51 8.64 -12.09
CA ARG A 51 6.32 9.05 -13.26
C ARG A 51 7.57 9.84 -12.90
N ASP A 52 7.54 10.54 -11.77
CA ASP A 52 8.69 11.29 -11.29
C ASP A 52 9.67 10.35 -10.58
N SER A 53 10.92 10.33 -11.04
CA SER A 53 11.92 9.39 -10.53
C SER A 53 12.34 9.68 -9.09
N ARG A 54 12.29 10.93 -8.64
CA ARG A 54 12.61 11.31 -7.26
C ARG A 54 11.49 10.88 -6.32
N GLU A 55 10.24 11.11 -6.73
CA GLU A 55 9.07 10.62 -6.01
C GLU A 55 9.09 9.10 -5.92
N TYR A 56 9.42 8.40 -7.01
CA TYR A 56 9.52 6.94 -7.03
C TYR A 56 10.47 6.44 -5.94
N VAL A 57 11.70 6.96 -5.91
CA VAL A 57 12.73 6.53 -4.94
C VAL A 57 12.28 6.81 -3.50
N ALA A 58 11.65 7.97 -3.25
CA ALA A 58 11.12 8.30 -1.94
C ALA A 58 10.02 7.33 -1.50
N ARG A 59 9.04 7.07 -2.38
CA ARG A 59 7.94 6.15 -2.09
C ARG A 59 8.40 4.71 -1.99
N GLU A 60 9.37 4.29 -2.78
CA GLU A 60 9.96 2.97 -2.66
C GLU A 60 10.56 2.76 -1.26
N ALA A 61 11.33 3.74 -0.76
CA ALA A 61 11.89 3.68 0.59
C ALA A 61 10.79 3.62 1.66
N ASP A 62 9.74 4.44 1.53
CA ASP A 62 8.57 4.43 2.43
C ASP A 62 7.91 3.04 2.47
N PHE A 63 7.62 2.44 1.30
CA PHE A 63 6.96 1.13 1.21
C PHE A 63 7.84 -0.02 1.70
N ARG A 64 9.16 0.05 1.52
CA ARG A 64 10.10 -0.96 2.05
C ARG A 64 10.13 -1.02 3.57
N ALA A 65 9.73 0.04 4.26
CA ALA A 65 9.65 0.09 5.72
C ALA A 65 8.35 -0.51 6.30
N ILE A 66 7.33 -0.76 5.46
CA ILE A 66 6.03 -1.28 5.90
C ILE A 66 6.06 -2.82 5.96
N PRO A 67 5.51 -3.46 7.02
CA PRO A 67 5.34 -4.92 7.08
C PRO A 67 4.68 -5.48 5.82
N ARG A 68 5.28 -6.54 5.26
CA ARG A 68 4.80 -7.18 4.03
C ARG A 68 4.13 -8.50 4.33
N LEU A 69 2.90 -8.66 3.84
CA LEU A 69 2.24 -9.95 3.82
C LEU A 69 2.75 -10.79 2.66
N ASP A 70 3.05 -12.05 2.94
CA ASP A 70 3.36 -13.02 1.90
C ASP A 70 2.08 -13.35 1.13
N THR A 71 2.17 -13.27 -0.20
CA THR A 71 1.07 -13.59 -1.12
C THR A 71 1.31 -14.89 -1.87
N GLY A 72 2.36 -15.65 -1.52
CA GLY A 72 2.61 -16.97 -2.07
C GLY A 72 1.56 -18.02 -1.69
N GLY A 73 1.57 -19.15 -2.40
CA GLY A 73 0.74 -20.33 -2.08
C GLY A 73 -0.76 -20.12 -2.30
N GLU A 74 -1.57 -20.61 -1.37
CA GLU A 74 -3.04 -20.66 -1.46
C GLU A 74 -3.70 -19.30 -1.74
N ALA A 75 -3.15 -18.21 -1.20
CA ALA A 75 -3.72 -16.88 -1.38
C ALA A 75 -3.83 -16.49 -2.87
N SER A 76 -2.81 -16.85 -3.67
CA SER A 76 -2.80 -16.60 -5.11
C SER A 76 -3.87 -17.44 -5.84
N TYR A 77 -4.04 -18.70 -5.46
CA TYR A 77 -5.06 -19.59 -6.06
C TYR A 77 -6.50 -19.22 -5.66
N ILE A 78 -6.68 -18.67 -4.46
CA ILE A 78 -7.98 -18.15 -4.02
C ILE A 78 -8.33 -16.88 -4.80
N ALA A 79 -7.37 -15.95 -4.94
CA ALA A 79 -7.57 -14.73 -5.72
C ALA A 79 -7.92 -15.05 -7.19
N ALA A 80 -7.21 -15.97 -7.84
CA ALA A 80 -7.49 -16.38 -9.22
C ALA A 80 -8.87 -17.06 -9.43
N ARG A 81 -9.50 -17.58 -8.36
CA ARG A 81 -10.85 -18.19 -8.44
C ARG A 81 -11.96 -17.15 -8.45
N ILE A 82 -11.68 -15.93 -8.01
CA ILE A 82 -12.64 -14.84 -7.91
C ILE A 82 -12.43 -13.76 -8.98
N GLY A 83 -11.37 -13.88 -9.80
CA GLY A 83 -11.04 -12.99 -10.93
C GLY A 83 -9.80 -13.46 -11.69
#